data_AF-A0A2T5YFW0-F1
#
_entry.id   AF-A0A2T5YFW0-F1
#
_cell.length_a   1.000
_cell.length_b   1.000
_cell.length_c   1.000
_cell.angle_alpha   90.00
_cell.angle_beta   90.00
_cell.angle_gamma   90.00
#
_symmetry.space_group_name_H-M   'P 1'
#
loop_
_entity.id
_entity.type
_entity.pdbx_description
1 polymer ?
#
loop_
_entity_poly.entity_id
_entity_poly.type
_entity_poly.pdbx_seq_one_letter_code
_entity_poly.pdbx_strand_id
1 'polypeptide(L)'
;MTRQSITIRLQYSRTLFCISLLLALNLFMLAGTWVAQLSETDHKTMLHLLNLAKENTIATWYSSKLLLLTSAISAVCFMADRQRAGSLREKTLSYGWVFFSIVFLLLSLDEIGSYHETIGDASVFNLFGKQTGWTVFYILILLVGGFMLSFSVVILVRSKRTALLSFIGLLLLLSNPLQENYEINSYRAAPDPAQWVRPLGLLLLEEGSEIFASSCFLLSTVIYLHYVSRQQPSNQALPTPYININLLFSSKLARTLVFCGTVLLTAGLVAVEVGIGETTIRDEGIPKNWFPSTSAFAASIISTYLYHISRQEKAVIRYTYLLLAALSMYIAMLYGSNLYAHNYWLTEKGMLLEKVAEALSIAAAAFLCYRMLLLSEGAWSRTGTLAWTLLVSAAFLLEISYAVPLTFLAYACLMPLLVEHVYRWKPEINELPSVA
;
A
#
# COMPACT_ATOMS: atom_id res chain seq x y z
N MET A 1 -0.09 -23.91 -23.71
CA MET A 1 -0.68 -23.47 -22.41
C MET A 1 -1.71 -22.39 -22.69
N THR A 2 -2.96 -22.61 -22.30
CA THR A 2 -4.04 -21.63 -22.48
C THR A 2 -3.79 -20.41 -21.58
N ARG A 3 -3.61 -19.23 -22.19
CA ARG A 3 -3.52 -17.97 -21.42
C ARG A 3 -4.91 -17.65 -20.91
N GLN A 4 -5.05 -17.54 -19.59
CA GLN A 4 -6.29 -17.10 -18.97
C GLN A 4 -6.25 -15.58 -18.81
N SER A 5 -7.33 -14.90 -19.19
CA SER A 5 -7.52 -13.47 -18.92
C SER A 5 -8.13 -13.26 -17.54
N ILE A 6 -7.54 -12.43 -16.69
CA ILE A 6 -8.23 -11.86 -15.53
C ILE A 6 -8.78 -10.51 -16.00
N THR A 7 -10.11 -10.36 -16.00
CA THR A 7 -10.74 -9.10 -16.38
C THR A 7 -11.11 -8.33 -15.12
N ILE A 8 -10.48 -7.17 -14.91
CA ILE A 8 -10.88 -6.22 -13.88
C ILE A 8 -11.89 -5.28 -14.52
N ARG A 9 -13.13 -5.28 -14.00
CA ARG A 9 -14.21 -4.40 -14.43
C ARG A 9 -14.44 -3.30 -13.41
N LEU A 10 -14.03 -2.08 -13.73
CA LEU A 10 -14.26 -0.91 -12.86
C LEU A 10 -15.39 -0.06 -13.43
N GLN A 11 -16.50 0.02 -12.71
CA GLN A 11 -17.61 0.90 -13.06
C GLN A 11 -17.23 2.35 -12.73
N TYR A 12 -17.40 3.27 -13.68
CA TYR A 12 -17.01 4.67 -13.50
C TYR A 12 -17.57 5.32 -12.22
N SER A 13 -18.85 5.10 -11.91
CA SER A 13 -19.48 5.63 -10.69
C SER A 13 -18.85 5.09 -9.41
N ARG A 14 -18.41 3.83 -9.40
CA ARG A 14 -17.71 3.23 -8.25
C ARG A 14 -16.31 3.78 -8.12
N THR A 15 -15.61 3.98 -9.24
CA THR A 15 -14.29 4.64 -9.23
C THR A 15 -14.39 6.04 -8.65
N LEU A 16 -15.39 6.83 -9.07
CA LEU A 16 -15.64 8.15 -8.50
C LEU A 16 -15.94 8.09 -7.00
N PHE A 17 -16.79 7.16 -6.57
CA PHE A 17 -17.07 6.97 -5.14
C PHE A 17 -15.80 6.63 -4.34
N CYS A 18 -14.97 5.71 -4.83
CA CYS A 18 -13.70 5.35 -4.18
C CYS A 18 -12.74 6.55 -4.10
N ILE A 19 -12.64 7.34 -5.17
CA ILE A 19 -11.85 8.58 -5.18
C ILE A 19 -12.39 9.59 -4.16
N SER A 20 -13.70 9.81 -4.12
CA SER A 20 -14.32 10.73 -3.16
C SER A 20 -14.10 10.28 -1.72
N LEU A 21 -14.22 8.98 -1.45
CA LEU A 21 -13.94 8.41 -0.13
C LEU A 21 -12.46 8.62 0.27
N LEU A 22 -11.54 8.40 -0.66
CA LEU A 22 -10.11 8.61 -0.43
C LEU A 22 -9.80 10.07 -0.09
N LEU A 23 -10.35 11.02 -0.86
CA LEU A 23 -10.19 12.44 -0.56
C LEU A 23 -10.78 12.82 0.80
N ALA A 24 -11.94 12.26 1.16
CA ALA A 24 -12.54 12.45 2.47
C ALA A 24 -11.66 11.89 3.60
N LEU A 25 -11.05 10.72 3.40
CA LEU A 25 -10.11 10.14 4.35
C LEU A 25 -8.84 10.98 4.50
N ASN A 26 -8.29 11.55 3.43
CA ASN A 26 -7.15 12.46 3.53
C ASN A 26 -7.48 13.70 4.38
N LEU A 27 -8.63 14.32 4.12
CA LEU A 27 -9.09 15.47 4.90
C LEU A 27 -9.34 15.09 6.36
N PHE A 28 -9.85 13.88 6.60
CA PHE A 28 -10.03 13.35 7.95
C PHE A 28 -8.69 13.17 8.68
N MET A 29 -7.66 12.63 8.02
CA MET A 29 -6.32 12.49 8.62
C MET A 29 -5.66 13.84 8.89
N LEU A 30 -5.79 14.81 7.98
CA LEU A 30 -5.28 16.17 8.18
C LEU A 30 -6.02 16.90 9.32
N ALA A 31 -7.33 16.74 9.41
CA ALA A 31 -8.11 17.27 10.53
C ALA A 31 -7.71 16.59 11.85
N GLY A 32 -7.47 15.28 11.83
CA GLY A 32 -6.93 14.53 12.97
C GLY A 32 -5.58 15.05 13.42
N THR A 33 -4.66 15.29 12.48
CA THR A 33 -3.35 15.90 12.71
C THR A 33 -3.46 17.27 13.35
N TRP A 34 -4.35 18.12 12.82
CA TRP A 34 -4.62 19.44 13.39
C TRP A 34 -5.12 19.35 14.85
N VAL A 35 -6.14 18.52 15.11
CA VAL A 35 -6.72 18.38 16.46
C VAL A 35 -5.72 17.76 17.42
N ALA A 36 -4.91 16.80 16.98
CA ALA A 36 -3.86 16.18 17.78
C ALA A 36 -2.81 17.21 18.20
N GLN A 37 -2.38 18.10 17.29
CA GLN A 37 -1.40 19.14 17.58
C GLN A 37 -1.89 20.19 18.59
N LEU A 38 -3.21 20.44 18.63
CA LEU A 38 -3.82 21.34 19.62
C LEU A 38 -4.01 20.70 21.00
N SER A 39 -3.93 19.37 21.09
CA SER A 39 -4.08 18.67 22.35
C SER A 39 -2.72 18.59 23.04
N GLU A 40 -2.58 19.25 24.20
CA GLU A 40 -1.38 19.16 25.06
C GLU A 40 -1.17 17.76 25.70
N THR A 41 -1.89 16.74 25.23
CA THR A 41 -1.80 15.39 25.82
C THR A 41 -0.63 14.62 25.20
N ASP A 42 0.47 14.54 25.95
CA ASP A 42 1.64 13.68 25.66
C ASP A 42 1.30 12.18 25.62
N HIS A 43 0.12 11.81 26.12
CA HIS A 43 -0.34 10.43 26.05
C HIS A 43 -0.81 10.15 24.63
N LYS A 44 -0.45 8.96 24.15
CA LYS A 44 -0.88 8.34 22.90
C LYS A 44 -2.40 8.12 22.90
N THR A 45 -3.16 9.20 22.82
CA THR A 45 -4.61 9.22 22.76
C THR A 45 -5.07 8.74 21.39
N MET A 46 -6.36 8.48 21.22
CA MET A 46 -6.95 8.20 19.91
C MET A 46 -6.66 9.31 18.88
N LEU A 47 -6.42 10.55 19.33
CA LEU A 47 -6.03 11.67 18.47
C LEU A 47 -4.60 11.51 17.94
N HIS A 48 -3.67 11.02 18.76
CA HIS A 48 -2.29 10.76 18.33
C HIS A 48 -2.24 9.74 17.19
N LEU A 49 -3.14 8.75 17.15
CA LEU A 49 -3.22 7.77 16.06
C LEU A 49 -3.61 8.39 14.70
N LEU A 50 -4.17 9.60 14.70
CA LEU A 50 -4.57 10.34 13.50
C LEU A 50 -3.57 11.44 13.11
N ASN A 51 -2.43 11.54 13.80
CA ASN A 51 -1.40 12.52 13.50
C ASN A 51 -0.44 11.98 12.43
N LEU A 52 -0.46 12.60 11.24
CA LEU A 52 0.41 12.25 10.11
C LEU A 52 1.89 12.50 10.44
N ALA A 53 2.19 13.55 11.21
CA ALA A 53 3.55 13.90 11.62
C ALA A 53 4.14 13.03 12.72
N LYS A 54 3.52 11.87 12.97
CA LYS A 54 3.95 10.91 13.97
C LYS A 54 4.08 9.55 13.31
N GLU A 55 5.24 8.97 13.52
CA GLU A 55 5.54 7.62 13.07
C GLU A 55 4.69 6.58 13.78
N ASN A 56 4.48 5.46 13.10
CA ASN A 56 3.76 4.30 13.65
C ASN A 56 2.33 4.67 14.12
N THR A 57 1.59 5.44 13.33
CA THR A 57 0.20 5.82 13.58
C THR A 57 -0.71 5.24 12.49
N ILE A 58 -2.04 5.35 12.68
CA ILE A 58 -3.00 4.93 11.64
C ILE A 58 -2.89 5.88 10.44
N ALA A 59 -2.56 7.15 10.69
CA ALA A 59 -2.36 8.15 9.64
C ALA A 59 -1.16 7.83 8.74
N THR A 60 0.02 7.54 9.30
CA THR A 60 1.20 7.12 8.52
C THR A 60 1.01 5.76 7.85
N TRP A 61 0.34 4.81 8.51
CA TRP A 61 -0.08 3.57 7.83
C TRP A 61 -0.95 3.86 6.60
N TYR A 62 -1.94 4.74 6.72
CA TYR A 62 -2.84 5.10 5.63
C TYR A 62 -2.08 5.74 4.47
N SER A 63 -1.21 6.72 4.75
CA SER A 63 -0.32 7.37 3.78
C SER A 63 0.55 6.33 3.05
N SER A 64 1.15 5.40 3.81
CA SER A 64 1.96 4.31 3.26
C SER A 64 1.17 3.43 2.30
N LYS A 65 -0.09 3.10 2.63
CA LYS A 65 -0.94 2.27 1.75
C LYS A 65 -1.46 3.03 0.55
N LEU A 66 -1.61 4.35 0.63
CA LEU A 66 -1.91 5.21 -0.51
C LEU A 66 -0.77 5.19 -1.55
N LEU A 67 0.48 5.29 -1.09
CA LEU A 67 1.68 5.14 -1.92
C LEU A 67 1.77 3.74 -2.53
N LEU A 68 1.55 2.69 -1.73
CA LEU A 68 1.53 1.30 -2.21
C LEU A 68 0.46 1.07 -3.29
N LEU A 69 -0.72 1.66 -3.14
CA LEU A 69 -1.78 1.57 -4.14
C LEU A 69 -1.37 2.26 -5.44
N THR A 70 -0.71 3.42 -5.36
CA THR A 70 -0.14 4.11 -6.52
C THR A 70 0.91 3.26 -7.24
N SER A 71 1.75 2.55 -6.47
CA SER A 71 2.70 1.57 -7.01
C SER A 71 1.99 0.44 -7.76
N ALA A 72 1.00 -0.19 -7.12
CA ALA A 72 0.24 -1.29 -7.71
C ALA A 72 -0.49 -0.87 -9.01
N ILE A 73 -1.13 0.29 -9.03
CA ILE A 73 -1.81 0.80 -10.23
C ILE A 73 -0.80 1.16 -11.33
N SER A 74 0.38 1.69 -10.98
CA SER A 74 1.46 1.92 -11.93
C SER A 74 1.91 0.62 -12.61
N ALA A 75 2.04 -0.49 -11.86
CA ALA A 75 2.31 -1.80 -12.43
C ALA A 75 1.19 -2.28 -13.37
N VAL A 76 -0.07 -1.97 -13.06
CA VAL A 76 -1.21 -2.25 -13.96
C VAL A 76 -1.14 -1.39 -15.23
N CYS A 77 -0.73 -0.11 -15.14
CA CYS A 77 -0.49 0.74 -16.30
C CYS A 77 0.63 0.20 -17.19
N PHE A 78 1.74 -0.28 -16.60
CA PHE A 78 2.81 -0.98 -17.35
C PHE A 78 2.24 -2.11 -18.20
N MET A 79 1.43 -2.96 -17.58
CA MET A 79 0.83 -4.09 -18.28
C MET A 79 -0.13 -3.66 -19.39
N ALA A 80 -0.97 -2.66 -19.12
CA ALA A 80 -1.92 -2.14 -20.09
C ALA A 80 -1.21 -1.57 -21.33
N ASP A 81 -0.13 -0.81 -21.13
CA ASP A 81 0.70 -0.29 -22.22
C ASP A 81 1.44 -1.40 -22.95
N ARG A 82 2.01 -2.36 -22.23
CA ARG A 82 2.79 -3.45 -22.83
C ARG A 82 1.97 -4.31 -23.77
N GLN A 83 0.69 -4.51 -23.47
CA GLN A 83 -0.24 -5.25 -24.33
C GLN A 83 -0.59 -4.52 -25.64
N ARG A 84 -0.42 -3.20 -25.67
CA ARG A 84 -0.84 -2.33 -26.79
C ARG A 84 0.31 -1.82 -27.63
N ALA A 85 1.50 -1.79 -27.05
CA ALA A 85 2.69 -1.25 -27.68
C ALA A 85 2.99 -1.98 -29.00
N GLY A 86 2.78 -1.27 -30.11
CA GLY A 86 3.03 -1.78 -31.47
C GLY A 86 4.50 -1.63 -31.86
N SER A 87 5.18 -0.61 -31.32
CA SER A 87 6.57 -0.30 -31.60
C SER A 87 7.52 -0.67 -30.46
N LEU A 88 8.82 -0.86 -30.78
CA LEU A 88 9.86 -1.05 -29.76
C LEU A 88 9.97 0.18 -28.83
N ARG A 89 9.79 1.39 -29.37
CA ARG A 89 9.82 2.63 -28.59
C ARG A 89 8.75 2.66 -27.51
N GLU A 90 7.50 2.36 -27.86
CA GLU A 90 6.39 2.30 -26.87
C GLU A 90 6.63 1.21 -25.82
N LYS A 91 7.16 0.07 -26.27
CA LYS A 91 7.56 -1.06 -25.42
C LYS A 91 8.65 -0.69 -24.42
N THR A 92 9.58 0.18 -24.79
CA THR A 92 10.63 0.68 -23.90
C THR A 92 10.07 1.73 -22.96
N LEU A 93 9.30 2.68 -23.48
CA LEU A 93 8.70 3.74 -22.66
C LEU A 93 7.76 3.18 -21.59
N SER A 94 7.07 2.06 -21.83
CA SER A 94 6.21 1.44 -20.82
C SER A 94 6.98 1.08 -19.54
N TYR A 95 8.28 0.78 -19.62
CA TYR A 95 9.09 0.49 -18.41
C TYR A 95 9.18 1.68 -17.44
N GLY A 96 8.87 2.91 -17.87
CA GLY A 96 8.77 4.03 -16.93
C GLY A 96 7.68 3.83 -15.87
N TRP A 97 6.62 3.06 -16.19
CA TRP A 97 5.63 2.63 -15.21
C TRP A 97 6.18 1.65 -14.16
N VAL A 98 7.15 0.81 -14.55
CA VAL A 98 7.85 -0.07 -13.59
C VAL A 98 8.71 0.77 -12.65
N PHE A 99 9.39 1.79 -13.17
CA PHE A 99 10.14 2.73 -12.34
C PHE A 99 9.22 3.48 -11.36
N PHE A 100 8.06 4.01 -11.82
CA PHE A 100 7.05 4.60 -10.93
C PHE A 100 6.60 3.62 -9.85
N SER A 101 6.31 2.37 -10.24
CA SER A 101 5.94 1.31 -9.31
C SER A 101 7.00 1.11 -8.22
N ILE A 102 8.28 1.07 -8.59
CA ILE A 102 9.39 0.91 -7.64
C ILE A 102 9.52 2.14 -6.73
N VAL A 103 9.48 3.35 -7.28
CA VAL A 103 9.59 4.59 -6.48
C VAL A 103 8.50 4.67 -5.43
N PHE A 104 7.23 4.49 -5.82
CA PHE A 104 6.12 4.53 -4.86
C PHE A 104 6.11 3.35 -3.88
N LEU A 105 6.68 2.20 -4.26
CA LEU A 105 6.87 1.08 -3.33
C LEU A 105 7.91 1.43 -2.26
N LEU A 106 9.02 2.05 -2.65
CA LEU A 106 10.07 2.47 -1.73
C LEU A 106 9.59 3.61 -0.83
N LEU A 107 8.85 4.59 -1.37
CA LEU A 107 8.21 5.64 -0.55
C LEU A 107 7.18 5.05 0.43
N SER A 108 6.42 4.04 0.01
CA SER A 108 5.49 3.33 0.92
C SER A 108 6.22 2.63 2.07
N LEU A 109 7.39 2.04 1.80
CA LEU A 109 8.23 1.42 2.81
C LEU A 109 8.83 2.47 3.74
N ASP A 110 9.33 3.56 3.17
CA ASP A 110 9.89 4.70 3.88
C ASP A 110 8.87 5.36 4.82
N GLU A 111 7.63 5.54 4.40
CA GLU A 111 6.56 6.12 5.25
C GLU A 111 6.27 5.34 6.54
N ILE A 112 6.56 4.04 6.60
CA ILE A 112 6.47 3.25 7.85
C ILE A 112 7.84 3.11 8.50
N GLY A 113 8.90 3.16 7.70
CA GLY A 113 10.27 2.89 8.12
C GLY A 113 11.06 4.12 8.57
N SER A 114 10.58 5.31 8.22
CA SER A 114 11.25 6.60 8.38
C SER A 114 12.73 6.57 7.98
N TYR A 115 13.03 5.98 6.82
CA TYR A 115 14.41 5.87 6.36
C TYR A 115 14.97 7.22 5.96
N HIS A 116 14.18 8.11 5.37
CA HIS A 116 14.66 9.43 4.95
C HIS A 116 15.12 10.30 6.14
N GLU A 117 14.61 10.07 7.35
CA GLU A 117 15.11 10.71 8.57
C GLU A 117 16.50 10.22 8.95
N THR A 118 16.76 8.92 8.75
CA THR A 118 18.01 8.25 9.18
C THR A 118 19.05 8.12 8.06
N ILE A 119 18.69 8.40 6.81
CA ILE A 119 19.52 8.11 5.64
C ILE A 119 20.81 8.92 5.62
N GLY A 120 20.78 10.16 6.14
CA GLY A 120 21.96 11.01 6.25
C GLY A 120 22.97 10.52 7.28
N ASP A 121 22.52 9.75 8.27
CA ASP A 121 23.36 9.14 9.31
C ASP A 121 23.68 7.67 9.02
N ALA A 122 23.10 7.07 7.96
CA ALA A 122 23.38 5.70 7.58
C ALA A 122 24.86 5.50 7.19
N SER A 123 25.41 4.35 7.58
CA SER A 123 26.83 4.00 7.38
C SER A 123 27.30 4.13 5.93
N VAL A 124 26.43 3.82 4.95
CA VAL A 124 26.72 3.92 3.52
C VAL A 124 26.95 5.37 3.08
N PHE A 125 26.21 6.33 3.63
CA PHE A 125 26.37 7.75 3.31
C PHE A 125 27.49 8.39 4.13
N ASN A 126 27.75 7.89 5.34
CA ASN A 126 28.90 8.28 6.15
C ASN A 126 30.25 7.97 5.48
N LEU A 127 30.32 7.00 4.56
CA LEU A 127 31.52 6.74 3.75
C LEU A 127 31.96 7.96 2.91
N PHE A 128 31.02 8.84 2.56
CA PHE A 128 31.29 10.06 1.81
C PHE A 128 31.52 11.27 2.73
N GLY A 129 31.22 11.16 4.03
CA GLY A 129 31.12 12.25 5.00
C GLY A 129 29.66 12.70 5.23
N LYS A 130 29.33 13.17 6.44
CA LYS A 130 27.93 13.50 6.81
C LYS A 130 27.27 14.56 5.91
N GLN A 131 27.95 15.68 5.63
CA GLN A 131 27.39 16.75 4.78
C GLN A 131 27.25 16.32 3.30
N THR A 132 28.19 15.52 2.84
CA THR A 132 28.23 14.95 1.49
C THR A 132 27.15 13.88 1.32
N GLY A 133 26.80 13.12 2.36
CA GLY A 133 25.69 12.17 2.38
C GLY A 133 24.34 12.83 2.02
N TRP A 134 23.99 13.91 2.72
CA TRP A 134 22.79 14.70 2.43
C TRP A 134 22.79 15.29 1.02
N THR A 135 23.94 15.74 0.52
CA THR A 135 24.07 16.25 -0.85
C THR A 135 23.75 15.17 -1.88
N VAL A 136 24.28 13.95 -1.70
CA VAL A 136 23.99 12.80 -2.57
C VAL A 136 22.50 12.45 -2.53
N PHE A 137 21.89 12.50 -1.35
CA PHE A 137 20.45 12.26 -1.19
C PHE A 137 19.60 13.28 -1.96
N TYR A 138 19.91 14.59 -1.89
CA TYR A 138 19.20 15.60 -2.68
C TYR A 138 19.40 15.42 -4.19
N ILE A 139 20.59 15.02 -4.64
CA ILE A 139 20.82 14.67 -6.05
C ILE A 139 19.92 13.51 -6.47
N LEU A 140 19.78 12.48 -5.62
CA LEU A 140 18.89 11.36 -5.89
C LEU A 140 17.43 11.80 -6.02
N ILE A 141 16.93 12.64 -5.10
CA ILE A 141 15.58 13.22 -5.16
C ILE A 141 15.39 13.98 -6.48
N LEU A 142 16.34 14.83 -6.87
CA LEU A 142 16.29 15.60 -8.12
C LEU A 142 16.30 14.69 -9.35
N LEU A 143 17.08 13.61 -9.36
CA LEU A 143 17.10 12.65 -10.45
C LEU A 143 15.77 11.90 -10.58
N VAL A 144 15.20 11.44 -9.45
CA VAL A 144 13.88 10.80 -9.42
C VAL A 144 12.80 11.78 -9.89
N GLY A 145 12.80 13.00 -9.37
CA GLY A 145 11.85 14.05 -9.77
C GLY A 145 11.98 14.44 -11.25
N GLY A 146 13.21 14.57 -11.75
CA GLY A 146 13.50 14.83 -13.16
C GLY A 146 13.04 13.71 -14.08
N PHE A 147 13.21 12.44 -13.65
CA PHE A 147 12.63 11.30 -14.34
C PHE A 147 11.11 11.37 -14.36
N MET A 148 10.47 11.60 -13.20
CA MET A 148 9.01 11.67 -13.09
C MET A 148 8.45 12.77 -13.99
N LEU A 149 9.07 13.96 -14.01
CA LEU A 149 8.70 15.05 -14.92
C LEU A 149 8.80 14.62 -16.38
N SER A 150 9.94 14.06 -16.77
CA SER A 150 10.21 13.64 -18.15
C SER A 150 9.22 12.57 -18.61
N PHE A 151 8.96 11.57 -17.76
CA PHE A 151 7.98 10.53 -18.02
C PHE A 151 6.57 11.09 -18.15
N SER A 152 6.17 12.01 -17.28
CA SER A 152 4.87 12.68 -17.32
C SER A 152 4.67 13.50 -18.60
N VAL A 153 5.72 14.20 -19.05
CA VAL A 153 5.68 14.95 -20.32
C VAL A 153 5.59 14.02 -21.53
N VAL A 154 6.28 12.86 -21.52
CA VAL A 154 6.31 11.96 -22.67
C VAL A 154 5.09 11.05 -22.77
N ILE A 155 4.67 10.44 -21.66
CA ILE A 155 3.62 9.42 -21.64
C ILE A 155 2.28 9.99 -21.17
N LEU A 156 2.27 10.82 -20.13
CA LEU A 156 1.02 11.27 -19.53
C LEU A 156 0.37 12.42 -20.28
N VAL A 157 1.11 13.15 -21.12
CA VAL A 157 0.57 14.22 -21.99
C VAL A 157 -0.52 13.74 -22.95
N ARG A 158 -0.60 12.43 -23.19
CA ARG A 158 -1.71 11.77 -23.92
C ARG A 158 -3.09 12.11 -23.31
N SER A 159 -3.13 12.44 -22.02
CA SER A 159 -4.30 12.94 -21.30
C SER A 159 -3.94 14.20 -20.52
N LYS A 160 -4.45 15.37 -20.93
CA LYS A 160 -4.17 16.66 -20.27
C LYS A 160 -4.42 16.63 -18.75
N ARG A 161 -5.48 15.93 -18.31
CA ARG A 161 -5.83 15.77 -16.89
C ARG A 161 -4.81 14.93 -16.15
N THR A 162 -4.37 13.82 -16.75
CA THR A 162 -3.34 12.94 -16.20
C THR A 162 -2.02 13.68 -16.03
N ALA A 163 -1.58 14.40 -17.07
CA ALA A 163 -0.37 15.21 -17.03
C ALA A 163 -0.45 16.32 -15.96
N LEU A 164 -1.56 17.06 -15.91
CA LEU A 164 -1.77 18.11 -14.91
C LEU A 164 -1.70 17.57 -13.48
N LEU A 165 -2.42 16.49 -13.18
CA LEU A 165 -2.42 15.88 -11.85
C LEU A 165 -1.03 15.36 -11.48
N SER A 166 -0.34 14.68 -12.40
CA SER A 166 1.02 14.22 -12.13
C SER A 166 2.00 15.38 -11.92
N PHE A 167 1.84 16.48 -12.63
CA PHE A 167 2.67 17.67 -12.48
C PHE A 167 2.43 18.34 -11.13
N ILE A 168 1.17 18.52 -10.73
CA ILE A 168 0.81 19.04 -9.40
C ILE A 168 1.37 18.12 -8.32
N GLY A 169 1.18 16.80 -8.45
CA GLY A 169 1.70 15.82 -7.49
C GLY A 169 3.23 15.88 -7.38
N LEU A 170 3.93 16.06 -8.49
CA LEU A 170 5.39 16.22 -8.49
C LEU A 170 5.84 17.51 -7.80
N LEU A 171 5.17 18.65 -8.07
CA LEU A 171 5.51 19.91 -7.42
C LEU A 171 5.32 19.84 -5.90
N LEU A 172 4.22 19.22 -5.46
CA LEU A 172 3.95 19.00 -4.04
C LEU A 172 5.02 18.09 -3.41
N LEU A 173 5.32 16.95 -4.04
CA LEU A 173 6.35 16.02 -3.55
C LEU A 173 7.75 16.67 -3.47
N LEU A 174 8.14 17.42 -4.50
CA LEU A 174 9.45 18.11 -4.52
C LEU A 174 9.48 19.33 -3.59
N SER A 175 8.33 19.77 -3.07
CA SER A 175 8.30 20.86 -2.11
C SER A 175 8.62 20.40 -0.69
N ASN A 176 8.43 19.13 -0.31
CA ASN A 176 8.67 18.68 1.07
C ASN A 176 10.10 18.92 1.54
N PRO A 177 11.17 18.58 0.78
CA PRO A 177 12.53 18.85 1.24
C PRO A 177 12.81 20.35 1.46
N LEU A 178 12.10 21.23 0.74
CA LEU A 178 12.18 22.68 0.94
C LEU A 178 11.42 23.12 2.19
N GLN A 179 10.28 22.50 2.46
CA GLN A 179 9.46 22.74 3.65
C GLN A 179 10.20 22.28 4.91
N GLU A 180 10.70 21.05 4.94
CA GLU A 180 11.56 20.53 6.01
C GLU A 180 12.76 21.44 6.28
N ASN A 181 13.46 21.86 5.23
CA ASN A 181 14.59 22.78 5.38
C ASN A 181 14.15 24.13 5.97
N TYR A 182 12.98 24.64 5.60
CA TYR A 182 12.43 25.85 6.21
C TYR A 182 12.11 25.64 7.70
N GLU A 183 11.54 24.49 8.05
CA GLU A 183 11.25 24.13 9.45
C GLU A 183 12.52 24.01 10.30
N ILE A 184 13.53 23.30 9.81
CA ILE A 184 14.83 23.18 10.48
C ILE A 184 15.46 24.55 10.69
N ASN A 185 15.39 25.44 9.69
CA ASN A 185 15.92 26.80 9.82
C ASN A 185 15.08 27.66 10.78
N SER A 186 13.76 27.49 10.81
CA SER A 186 12.88 28.14 11.78
C SER A 186 13.20 27.71 13.22
N TYR A 187 13.40 26.42 13.44
CA TYR A 187 13.85 25.86 14.72
C TYR A 187 15.21 26.44 15.15
N ARG A 188 16.20 26.47 14.25
CA ARG A 188 17.55 27.00 14.55
C ARG A 188 17.57 28.51 14.80
N ALA A 189 16.66 29.25 14.17
CA ALA A 189 16.54 30.69 14.33
C ALA A 189 15.68 31.11 15.54
N ALA A 190 15.03 30.15 16.22
CA ALA A 190 14.20 30.43 17.37
C ALA A 190 15.04 31.01 18.52
N PRO A 191 14.54 32.01 19.28
CA PRO A 191 15.24 32.56 20.43
C PRO A 191 15.60 31.51 21.49
N ASP A 192 14.72 30.51 21.65
CA ASP A 192 14.93 29.35 22.49
C ASP A 192 14.49 28.08 21.75
N PRO A 193 15.41 27.34 21.11
CA PRO A 193 15.09 26.10 20.40
C PRO A 193 14.50 25.02 21.31
N ALA A 194 14.76 25.03 22.62
CA ALA A 194 14.21 24.03 23.54
C ALA A 194 12.72 24.22 23.80
N GLN A 195 12.19 25.43 23.57
CA GLN A 195 10.77 25.76 23.69
C GLN A 195 10.09 25.92 22.33
N TRP A 196 10.80 25.63 21.24
CA TRP A 196 10.24 25.74 19.90
C TRP A 196 9.18 24.64 19.69
N VAL A 197 7.98 25.06 19.30
CA VAL A 197 6.90 24.17 18.89
C VAL A 197 6.70 24.35 17.40
N ARG A 198 6.66 23.23 16.67
CA ARG A 198 6.41 23.24 15.22
C ARG A 198 5.12 24.00 14.91
N PRO A 199 5.20 25.11 14.14
CA PRO A 199 4.02 25.89 13.80
C PRO A 199 3.01 25.02 13.04
N LEU A 200 1.75 25.03 13.48
CA LEU A 200 0.68 24.22 12.89
C LEU A 200 0.55 24.44 11.37
N GLY A 201 0.76 25.65 10.88
CA GLY A 201 0.68 25.95 9.45
C GLY A 201 1.77 25.27 8.62
N LEU A 202 2.98 25.10 9.19
CA LEU A 202 4.08 24.39 8.51
C LEU A 202 3.83 22.89 8.54
N LEU A 203 3.43 22.37 9.70
CA LEU A 203 3.00 20.98 9.89
C LEU A 203 1.94 20.56 8.85
N LEU A 204 0.82 21.30 8.79
CA LEU A 204 -0.26 20.97 7.86
C LEU A 204 0.11 21.18 6.40
N LEU A 205 1.09 22.05 6.12
CA LEU A 205 1.57 22.26 4.76
C LEU A 205 2.38 21.04 4.30
N GLU A 206 3.26 20.50 5.13
CA GLU A 206 4.12 19.34 4.83
C GLU A 206 3.32 18.05 4.71
N GLU A 207 2.62 17.67 5.78
CA GLU A 207 1.76 16.48 5.79
C GLU A 207 0.67 16.57 4.71
N GLY A 208 0.20 17.81 4.47
CA GLY A 208 -0.73 18.13 3.40
C GLY A 208 -0.12 17.89 2.02
N SER A 209 1.04 18.46 1.71
CA SER A 209 1.67 18.29 0.39
C SER A 209 1.95 16.82 0.10
N GLU A 210 2.35 16.03 1.10
CA GLU A 210 2.60 14.59 0.95
C GLU A 210 1.36 13.79 0.57
N ILE A 211 0.31 13.89 1.39
CA ILE A 211 -0.90 13.10 1.18
C ILE A 211 -1.64 13.54 -0.09
N PHE A 212 -1.61 14.83 -0.43
CA PHE A 212 -2.16 15.35 -1.67
C PHE A 212 -1.31 15.00 -2.89
N ALA A 213 0.02 14.98 -2.79
CA ALA A 213 0.90 14.53 -3.87
C ALA A 213 0.61 13.08 -4.23
N SER A 214 0.59 12.20 -3.22
CA SER A 214 0.27 10.78 -3.36
C SER A 214 -1.09 10.56 -4.02
N SER A 215 -2.09 11.33 -3.60
CA SER A 215 -3.43 11.30 -4.19
C SER A 215 -3.43 11.75 -5.66
N CYS A 216 -2.71 12.81 -5.99
CA CYS A 216 -2.60 13.31 -7.37
C CYS A 216 -1.97 12.26 -8.29
N PHE A 217 -0.93 11.56 -7.85
CA PHE A 217 -0.34 10.46 -8.62
C PHE A 217 -1.29 9.28 -8.76
N LEU A 218 -1.99 8.87 -7.69
CA LEU A 218 -3.00 7.82 -7.77
C LEU A 218 -4.10 8.17 -8.76
N LEU A 219 -4.68 9.38 -8.64
CA LEU A 219 -5.70 9.89 -9.55
C LEU A 219 -5.20 9.93 -11.00
N SER A 220 -3.97 10.39 -11.20
CA SER A 220 -3.32 10.42 -12.51
C SER A 220 -3.24 9.03 -13.13
N THR A 221 -2.72 8.03 -12.40
CA THR A 221 -2.60 6.65 -12.90
C THR A 221 -3.97 6.01 -13.17
N VAL A 222 -4.98 6.24 -12.33
CA VAL A 222 -6.35 5.75 -12.56
C VAL A 222 -6.97 6.39 -13.81
N ILE A 223 -6.85 7.71 -13.99
CA ILE A 223 -7.36 8.40 -15.18
C ILE A 223 -6.61 7.97 -16.44
N TYR A 224 -5.30 7.75 -16.34
CA TYR A 224 -4.51 7.20 -17.44
C TYR A 224 -5.03 5.82 -17.86
N LEU A 225 -5.28 4.94 -16.89
CA LEU A 225 -5.81 3.61 -17.13
C LEU A 225 -7.20 3.63 -17.77
N HIS A 226 -8.06 4.56 -17.35
CA HIS A 226 -9.33 4.85 -18.03
C HIS A 226 -9.13 5.29 -19.49
N TYR A 227 -8.22 6.24 -19.73
CA TYR A 227 -7.91 6.75 -21.06
C TYR A 227 -7.43 5.63 -21.97
N VAL A 228 -6.47 4.84 -21.50
CA VAL A 228 -5.95 3.68 -22.22
C VAL A 228 -7.11 2.72 -22.48
N SER A 229 -7.89 2.28 -21.48
CA SER A 229 -9.01 1.36 -21.69
C SER A 229 -9.99 1.78 -22.81
N ARG A 230 -10.23 3.08 -23.03
CA ARG A 230 -11.12 3.58 -24.09
C ARG A 230 -10.55 3.49 -25.50
N GLN A 231 -9.23 3.46 -25.66
CA GLN A 231 -8.57 3.41 -26.97
C GLN A 231 -8.45 1.99 -27.56
N GLN A 232 -9.10 0.99 -26.98
CA GLN A 232 -9.09 -0.36 -27.55
C GLN A 232 -9.92 -0.39 -28.85
N PRO A 233 -9.39 -0.96 -29.97
CA PRO A 233 -10.07 -0.98 -31.27
C PRO A 233 -11.49 -1.53 -31.17
N SER A 234 -12.45 -0.77 -31.72
CA SER A 234 -13.90 -0.88 -31.52
C SER A 234 -14.58 -2.08 -32.17
N ASN A 235 -13.85 -3.05 -32.73
CA ASN A 235 -14.47 -4.12 -33.53
C ASN A 235 -15.39 -5.05 -32.72
N GLN A 236 -15.50 -4.90 -31.39
CA GLN A 236 -16.40 -5.70 -30.53
C GLN A 236 -17.04 -4.95 -29.34
N ALA A 237 -16.86 -3.63 -29.17
CA ALA A 237 -17.25 -2.96 -27.93
C ALA A 237 -18.50 -2.09 -28.10
N LEU A 238 -19.64 -2.58 -27.61
CA LEU A 238 -20.73 -1.70 -27.14
C LEU A 238 -20.14 -0.67 -26.17
N PRO A 239 -20.63 0.59 -26.16
CA PRO A 239 -20.22 1.60 -25.20
C PRO A 239 -20.63 1.15 -23.80
N THR A 240 -19.74 0.44 -23.11
CA THR A 240 -19.99 -0.01 -21.75
C THR A 240 -19.39 0.99 -20.75
N PRO A 241 -20.06 1.24 -19.60
CA PRO A 241 -19.60 2.18 -18.57
C PRO A 241 -18.44 1.61 -17.72
N TYR A 242 -17.73 0.58 -18.20
CA TYR A 242 -16.73 -0.17 -17.46
C TYR A 242 -15.33 0.05 -18.06
N ILE A 243 -14.32 0.21 -17.20
CA ILE A 243 -12.93 -0.05 -17.57
C ILE A 243 -12.76 -1.56 -17.61
N ASN A 244 -12.26 -2.09 -18.72
CA ASN A 244 -11.93 -3.51 -18.83
C ASN A 244 -10.42 -3.63 -18.96
N ILE A 245 -9.77 -4.12 -17.91
CA ILE A 245 -8.34 -4.41 -17.92
C ILE A 245 -8.21 -5.92 -17.98
N ASN A 246 -7.71 -6.43 -19.12
CA ASN A 246 -7.49 -7.85 -19.33
C ASN A 246 -6.05 -8.20 -19.00
N LEU A 247 -5.79 -8.69 -17.80
CA LEU A 247 -4.48 -9.19 -17.40
C LEU A 247 -4.33 -10.62 -17.95
N LEU A 248 -3.46 -10.80 -18.95
CA LEU A 248 -3.22 -12.10 -19.59
C LEU A 248 -2.08 -12.83 -18.89
N PHE A 249 -2.40 -13.56 -17.83
CA PHE A 249 -1.44 -14.36 -17.08
C PHE A 249 -1.89 -15.82 -16.99
N SER A 250 -0.96 -16.75 -17.23
CA SER A 250 -1.21 -18.14 -16.85
C SER A 250 -1.19 -18.27 -15.32
N SER A 251 -2.01 -19.15 -14.76
CA SER A 251 -2.02 -19.44 -13.33
C SER A 251 -0.66 -19.92 -12.81
N LYS A 252 0.16 -20.54 -13.67
CA LYS A 252 1.56 -20.89 -13.36
C LYS A 252 2.42 -19.64 -13.17
N LEU A 253 2.38 -18.71 -14.12
CA LEU A 253 3.15 -17.46 -14.04
C LEU A 253 2.73 -16.63 -12.82
N ALA A 254 1.43 -16.50 -12.56
CA ALA A 254 0.95 -15.77 -11.39
C ALA A 254 1.46 -16.38 -10.07
N ARG A 255 1.43 -17.72 -9.93
CA ARG A 255 2.01 -18.42 -8.77
C ARG A 255 3.52 -18.21 -8.66
N THR A 256 4.25 -18.27 -9.77
CA THR A 256 5.69 -17.98 -9.79
C THR A 256 5.97 -16.53 -9.35
N LEU A 257 5.20 -15.55 -9.84
CA LEU A 257 5.36 -14.15 -9.45
C LEU A 257 5.07 -13.93 -7.97
N VAL A 258 4.01 -14.54 -7.42
CA VAL A 258 3.74 -14.50 -5.98
C VAL A 258 4.88 -15.12 -5.20
N PHE A 259 5.36 -16.30 -5.58
CA PHE A 259 6.47 -16.96 -4.92
C PHE A 259 7.75 -16.12 -4.94
N CYS A 260 8.15 -15.60 -6.10
CA CYS A 260 9.31 -14.72 -6.23
C CYS A 260 9.13 -13.44 -5.40
N GLY A 261 7.93 -12.84 -5.42
CA GLY A 261 7.61 -11.68 -4.59
C GLY A 261 7.74 -11.98 -3.09
N THR A 262 7.21 -13.11 -2.64
CA THR A 262 7.34 -13.56 -1.25
C THR A 262 8.80 -13.78 -0.86
N VAL A 263 9.61 -14.42 -1.71
CA VAL A 263 11.05 -14.61 -1.45
C VAL A 263 11.78 -13.27 -1.34
N LEU A 264 11.52 -12.33 -2.26
CA LEU A 264 12.10 -11.00 -2.22
C LEU A 264 11.70 -10.22 -0.97
N LEU A 265 10.42 -10.27 -0.58
CA LEU A 265 9.93 -9.64 0.65
C LEU A 265 10.52 -10.30 1.90
N THR A 266 10.73 -11.62 1.89
CA THR A 266 11.40 -12.33 2.99
C THR A 266 12.85 -11.88 3.12
N ALA A 267 13.58 -11.81 2.00
CA ALA A 267 14.95 -11.31 1.99
C ALA A 267 15.02 -9.85 2.46
N GLY A 268 14.06 -9.02 2.07
CA GLY A 268 13.91 -7.64 2.56
C GLY A 268 13.69 -7.59 4.07
N LEU A 269 12.76 -8.38 4.62
CA LEU A 269 12.50 -8.42 6.06
C LEU A 269 13.76 -8.86 6.84
N VAL A 270 14.44 -9.91 6.36
CA VAL A 270 15.70 -10.36 6.97
C VAL A 270 16.77 -9.28 6.91
N ALA A 271 16.90 -8.57 5.78
CA ALA A 271 17.85 -7.47 5.66
C ALA A 271 17.53 -6.33 6.62
N VAL A 272 16.25 -6.03 6.85
CA VAL A 272 15.80 -5.02 7.83
C VAL A 272 16.13 -5.42 9.25
N GLU A 273 15.81 -6.66 9.65
CA GLU A 273 16.09 -7.17 11.01
C GLU A 273 17.61 -7.23 11.29
N VAL A 274 18.42 -7.61 10.30
CA VAL A 274 19.89 -7.66 10.44
C VAL A 274 20.51 -6.27 10.39
N GLY A 275 19.99 -5.37 9.55
CA GLY A 275 20.65 -4.10 9.22
C GLY A 275 20.37 -2.94 10.17
N ILE A 276 19.19 -2.90 10.79
CA ILE A 276 18.76 -1.74 11.61
C ILE A 276 19.02 -1.98 13.10
N GLY A 277 19.16 -3.23 13.53
CA GLY A 277 19.21 -3.57 14.96
C GLY A 277 17.88 -3.27 15.65
N GLU A 278 17.78 -3.56 16.94
CA GLU A 278 16.64 -3.11 17.75
C GLU A 278 16.76 -1.60 17.98
N THR A 279 16.32 -0.77 17.03
CA THR A 279 16.19 0.67 17.28
C THR A 279 15.07 0.87 18.31
N THR A 280 15.46 1.22 19.53
CA THR A 280 14.56 1.40 20.68
C THR A 280 14.00 2.83 20.79
N ILE A 281 14.27 3.70 19.82
CA ILE A 281 13.88 5.11 19.90
C ILE A 281 12.39 5.22 19.58
N ARG A 282 11.61 5.73 20.54
CA ARG A 282 10.14 5.62 20.60
C ARG A 282 9.39 6.33 19.46
N ASP A 283 10.06 7.16 18.67
CA ASP A 283 9.46 7.99 17.63
C ASP A 283 10.01 7.73 16.23
N GLU A 284 10.90 6.75 16.05
CA GLU A 284 11.41 6.38 14.71
C GLU A 284 10.46 5.38 14.02
N GLY A 285 10.44 5.41 12.70
CA GLY A 285 9.72 4.42 11.89
C GLY A 285 10.19 2.98 12.16
N ILE A 286 9.27 2.02 12.04
CA ILE A 286 9.53 0.59 12.28
C ILE A 286 9.38 -0.16 10.94
N PRO A 287 10.42 -0.19 10.10
CA PRO A 287 10.29 -0.70 8.73
C PRO A 287 9.92 -2.18 8.66
N LYS A 288 10.27 -2.99 9.67
CA LYS A 288 9.85 -4.40 9.73
C LYS A 288 8.33 -4.58 9.77
N ASN A 289 7.60 -3.59 10.31
CA ASN A 289 6.13 -3.61 10.35
C ASN A 289 5.52 -3.47 8.95
N TRP A 290 6.24 -2.89 7.99
CA TRP A 290 5.75 -2.72 6.62
C TRP A 290 5.46 -4.07 5.95
N PHE A 291 6.25 -5.12 6.21
CA PHE A 291 6.10 -6.43 5.55
C PHE A 291 4.79 -7.17 5.88
N PRO A 292 4.46 -7.46 7.16
CA PRO A 292 3.16 -8.05 7.50
C PRO A 292 2.02 -7.10 7.14
N SER A 293 2.18 -5.78 7.32
CA SER A 293 1.16 -4.80 6.98
C SER A 293 0.80 -4.80 5.49
N THR A 294 1.81 -4.79 4.62
CA THR A 294 1.65 -4.75 3.16
C THR A 294 1.12 -6.06 2.60
N SER A 295 1.59 -7.21 3.12
CA SER A 295 1.06 -8.52 2.72
C SER A 295 -0.40 -8.70 3.15
N ALA A 296 -0.77 -8.28 4.36
CA ALA A 296 -2.17 -8.28 4.81
C ALA A 296 -3.05 -7.32 3.98
N PHE A 297 -2.54 -6.13 3.65
CA PHE A 297 -3.26 -5.17 2.81
C PHE A 297 -3.53 -5.72 1.41
N ALA A 298 -2.52 -6.34 0.78
CA ALA A 298 -2.69 -6.99 -0.51
C ALA A 298 -3.71 -8.14 -0.44
N ALA A 299 -3.74 -8.92 0.66
CA ALA A 299 -4.72 -9.98 0.85
C ALA A 299 -6.13 -9.41 0.98
N SER A 300 -6.28 -8.26 1.63
CA SER A 300 -7.55 -7.53 1.72
C SER A 300 -8.06 -7.10 0.35
N ILE A 301 -7.19 -6.55 -0.51
CA ILE A 301 -7.54 -6.17 -1.88
C ILE A 301 -7.98 -7.38 -2.70
N ILE A 302 -7.21 -8.48 -2.68
CA ILE A 302 -7.53 -9.69 -3.45
C ILE A 302 -8.83 -10.33 -2.94
N SER A 303 -9.03 -10.39 -1.62
CA SER A 303 -10.26 -10.91 -1.01
C SER A 303 -11.48 -10.06 -1.35
N THR A 304 -11.33 -8.73 -1.41
CA THR A 304 -12.40 -7.82 -1.87
C THR A 304 -12.75 -8.06 -3.34
N TYR A 305 -11.74 -8.30 -4.18
CA TYR A 305 -11.95 -8.68 -5.57
C TYR A 305 -12.70 -10.02 -5.68
N LEU A 306 -12.29 -11.04 -4.91
CA LEU A 306 -12.96 -12.34 -4.83
C LEU A 306 -14.43 -12.21 -4.39
N TYR A 307 -14.72 -11.39 -3.38
CA TYR A 307 -16.09 -11.05 -2.95
C TYR A 307 -16.95 -10.51 -4.09
N HIS A 308 -16.36 -9.70 -4.98
CA HIS A 308 -17.09 -9.11 -6.10
C HIS A 308 -17.32 -10.09 -7.25
N ILE A 309 -16.34 -10.94 -7.58
CA ILE A 309 -16.47 -11.89 -8.69
C ILE A 309 -17.26 -13.15 -8.31
N SER A 310 -17.28 -13.54 -7.03
CA SER A 310 -18.05 -14.69 -6.53
C SER A 310 -19.56 -14.41 -6.41
N ARG A 311 -20.08 -13.37 -7.08
CA ARG A 311 -21.48 -12.93 -6.98
C ARG A 311 -22.50 -13.91 -7.56
N GLN A 312 -22.07 -14.74 -8.51
CA GLN A 312 -22.91 -15.74 -9.17
C GLN A 312 -23.03 -17.04 -8.36
N GLU A 313 -22.22 -17.17 -7.31
CA GLU A 313 -22.12 -18.36 -6.48
C GLU A 313 -22.92 -18.23 -5.18
N LYS A 314 -22.91 -19.30 -4.37
CA LYS A 314 -23.55 -19.35 -3.04
C LYS A 314 -23.12 -18.15 -2.18
N ALA A 315 -24.09 -17.42 -1.62
CA ALA A 315 -23.89 -16.25 -0.75
C ALA A 315 -22.84 -16.48 0.37
N VAL A 316 -22.82 -17.71 0.88
CA VAL A 316 -21.87 -18.26 1.86
C VAL A 316 -20.39 -18.01 1.49
N ILE A 317 -20.01 -18.20 0.22
CA ILE A 317 -18.63 -18.02 -0.27
C ILE A 317 -18.28 -16.53 -0.28
N ARG A 318 -19.19 -15.72 -0.82
CA ARG A 318 -19.04 -14.28 -0.93
C ARG A 318 -18.75 -13.63 0.42
N TYR A 319 -19.58 -13.89 1.44
CA TYR A 319 -19.37 -13.29 2.76
C TYR A 319 -18.11 -13.81 3.49
N THR A 320 -17.63 -15.01 3.13
CA THR A 320 -16.35 -15.52 3.65
C THR A 320 -15.19 -14.64 3.19
N TYR A 321 -15.15 -14.26 1.90
CA TYR A 321 -14.11 -13.34 1.40
C TYR A 321 -14.26 -11.91 1.92
N LEU A 322 -15.48 -11.43 2.18
CA LEU A 322 -15.68 -10.13 2.80
C LEU A 322 -15.10 -10.09 4.22
N LEU A 323 -15.35 -11.14 5.00
CA LEU A 323 -14.80 -11.25 6.35
C LEU A 323 -13.26 -11.38 6.31
N LEU A 324 -12.71 -12.15 5.38
CA LEU A 324 -11.26 -12.26 5.19
C LEU A 324 -10.64 -10.90 4.79
N ALA A 325 -11.32 -10.13 3.95
CA ALA A 325 -10.89 -8.79 3.57
C ALA A 325 -10.87 -7.83 4.78
N ALA A 326 -11.92 -7.88 5.61
CA ALA A 326 -12.01 -7.08 6.82
C ALA A 326 -10.93 -7.44 7.85
N LEU A 327 -10.74 -8.73 8.14
CA LEU A 327 -9.69 -9.20 9.05
C LEU A 327 -8.30 -8.82 8.53
N SER A 328 -8.05 -8.98 7.23
CA SER A 328 -6.74 -8.63 6.65
C SER A 328 -6.49 -7.14 6.62
N MET A 329 -7.52 -6.30 6.44
CA MET A 329 -7.38 -4.85 6.58
C MET A 329 -7.07 -4.46 8.02
N TYR A 330 -7.75 -5.07 8.99
CA TYR A 330 -7.48 -4.86 10.41
C TYR A 330 -6.04 -5.23 10.77
N ILE A 331 -5.57 -6.42 10.37
CA ILE A 331 -4.18 -6.84 10.62
C ILE A 331 -3.19 -5.90 9.90
N ALA A 332 -3.50 -5.47 8.67
CA ALA A 332 -2.67 -4.51 7.96
C ALA A 332 -2.47 -3.21 8.75
N MET A 333 -3.56 -2.66 9.28
CA MET A 333 -3.56 -1.46 10.13
C MET A 333 -2.82 -1.74 11.44
N LEU A 334 -3.16 -2.82 12.15
CA LEU A 334 -2.59 -3.18 13.45
C LEU A 334 -1.05 -3.22 13.42
N TYR A 335 -0.47 -3.86 12.41
CA TYR A 335 0.98 -3.90 12.27
C TYR A 335 1.55 -2.59 11.74
N GLY A 336 0.92 -2.00 10.72
CA GLY A 336 1.45 -0.78 10.09
C GLY A 336 1.50 0.44 11.02
N SER A 337 0.56 0.53 11.96
CA SER A 337 0.52 1.55 13.00
C SER A 337 1.14 1.07 14.33
N ASN A 338 1.89 -0.03 14.32
CA ASN A 338 2.53 -0.63 15.49
C ASN A 338 1.63 -0.84 16.73
N LEU A 339 0.31 -1.03 16.53
CA LEU A 339 -0.64 -1.16 17.64
C LEU A 339 -0.46 -2.48 18.40
N TYR A 340 0.10 -3.52 17.77
CA TYR A 340 0.33 -4.83 18.40
C TYR A 340 1.45 -4.80 19.46
N ALA A 341 2.45 -3.92 19.32
CA ALA A 341 3.61 -3.86 20.22
C ALA A 341 3.43 -2.83 21.33
N HIS A 342 2.32 -2.09 21.30
CA HIS A 342 2.18 -0.91 22.11
C HIS A 342 1.15 -1.14 23.22
N ASN A 343 1.60 -0.94 24.46
CA ASN A 343 0.74 -0.91 25.63
C ASN A 343 -0.10 0.39 25.64
N TYR A 344 -0.88 0.70 24.60
CA TYR A 344 -1.82 1.86 24.49
C TYR A 344 -2.84 1.95 25.65
N TRP A 345 -2.73 0.99 26.55
CA TRP A 345 -3.69 0.48 27.46
C TRP A 345 -3.00 0.19 28.81
N LEU A 346 -2.06 1.03 29.22
CA LEU A 346 -1.54 1.03 30.60
C LEU A 346 -2.64 1.29 31.65
N THR A 347 -3.88 1.54 31.21
CA THR A 347 -5.09 1.45 32.05
C THR A 347 -5.69 0.04 31.96
N GLU A 348 -6.16 -0.50 33.08
CA GLU A 348 -6.80 -1.84 33.13
C GLU A 348 -7.88 -2.05 32.04
N LYS A 349 -8.67 -1.01 31.76
CA LYS A 349 -9.72 -1.03 30.73
C LYS A 349 -9.15 -1.25 29.33
N GLY A 350 -7.97 -0.72 29.09
CA GLY A 350 -7.31 -0.88 27.82
C GLY A 350 -6.83 -2.30 27.58
N MET A 351 -6.20 -2.91 28.59
CA MET A 351 -5.65 -4.26 28.45
C MET A 351 -6.79 -5.23 28.11
N LEU A 352 -7.97 -5.01 28.69
CA LEU A 352 -9.16 -5.77 28.35
C LEU A 352 -9.56 -5.60 26.88
N LEU A 353 -9.59 -4.38 26.35
CA LEU A 353 -9.95 -4.12 24.94
C LEU A 353 -8.95 -4.76 23.97
N GLU A 354 -7.67 -4.71 24.28
CA GLU A 354 -6.60 -5.38 23.54
C GLU A 354 -6.81 -6.90 23.51
N LYS A 355 -6.96 -7.52 24.69
CA LYS A 355 -7.19 -8.97 24.79
C LYS A 355 -8.49 -9.42 24.12
N VAL A 356 -9.54 -8.60 24.19
CA VAL A 356 -10.78 -8.84 23.44
C VAL A 356 -10.51 -8.77 21.93
N ALA A 357 -9.77 -7.78 21.44
CA ALA A 357 -9.44 -7.66 20.02
C ALA A 357 -8.56 -8.81 19.52
N GLU A 358 -7.57 -9.25 20.30
CA GLU A 358 -6.76 -10.45 20.03
C GLU A 358 -7.64 -11.71 19.95
N ALA A 359 -8.48 -11.94 20.96
CA ALA A 359 -9.37 -13.11 21.01
C ALA A 359 -10.36 -13.12 19.84
N LEU A 360 -10.94 -11.97 19.49
CA LEU A 360 -11.83 -11.83 18.34
C LEU A 360 -11.08 -12.08 17.02
N SER A 361 -9.82 -11.65 16.90
CA SER A 361 -9.00 -11.88 15.71
C SER A 361 -8.66 -13.36 15.54
N ILE A 362 -8.30 -14.05 16.63
CA ILE A 362 -8.05 -15.50 16.64
C ILE A 362 -9.34 -16.26 16.28
N ALA A 363 -10.47 -15.91 16.90
CA ALA A 363 -11.77 -16.54 16.61
C ALA A 363 -12.19 -16.33 15.14
N ALA A 364 -12.01 -15.11 14.60
CA ALA A 364 -12.28 -14.80 13.20
C ALA A 364 -11.37 -15.61 12.26
N ALA A 365 -10.07 -15.71 12.57
CA ALA A 365 -9.13 -16.51 11.79
C ALA A 365 -9.50 -18.00 11.81
N ALA A 366 -9.86 -18.56 12.97
CA ALA A 366 -10.29 -19.96 13.11
C ALA A 366 -11.60 -20.24 12.33
N PHE A 367 -12.58 -19.33 12.42
CA PHE A 367 -13.81 -19.43 11.64
C PHE A 367 -13.52 -19.36 10.13
N LEU A 368 -12.71 -18.40 9.68
CA LEU A 368 -12.29 -18.29 8.29
C LEU A 368 -11.53 -19.53 7.81
N CYS A 369 -10.67 -20.11 8.65
CA CYS A 369 -9.97 -21.36 8.38
C CYS A 369 -10.96 -22.48 8.04
N TYR A 370 -11.90 -22.75 8.95
CA TYR A 370 -12.93 -23.76 8.77
C TYR A 370 -13.67 -23.54 7.44
N ARG A 371 -14.06 -22.30 7.17
CA ARG A 371 -14.79 -21.93 5.95
C ARG A 371 -13.96 -22.10 4.69
N MET A 372 -12.70 -21.70 4.68
CA MET A 372 -11.79 -21.87 3.55
C MET A 372 -11.45 -23.34 3.31
N LEU A 373 -11.32 -24.14 4.37
CA LEU A 373 -11.12 -25.60 4.25
C LEU A 373 -12.27 -26.28 3.51
N LEU A 374 -13.52 -25.88 3.79
CA LEU A 374 -14.69 -26.37 3.05
C LEU A 374 -14.68 -25.98 1.56
N LEU A 375 -14.00 -24.90 1.20
CA LEU A 375 -13.87 -24.43 -0.19
C LEU A 375 -12.67 -25.06 -0.90
N SER A 376 -11.67 -25.56 -0.17
CA SER A 376 -10.43 -26.07 -0.72
C SER A 376 -10.55 -27.50 -1.30
N GLU A 377 -10.11 -27.69 -2.54
CA GLU A 377 -10.21 -28.96 -3.27
C GLU A 377 -8.89 -29.74 -3.38
N GLY A 378 -7.84 -29.32 -2.68
CA GLY A 378 -6.53 -29.97 -2.73
C GLY A 378 -5.80 -29.95 -1.40
N ALA A 379 -4.91 -30.92 -1.20
CA ALA A 379 -4.08 -31.02 -0.01
C ALA A 379 -3.27 -29.74 0.24
N TRP A 380 -2.67 -29.17 -0.83
CA TRP A 380 -1.91 -27.93 -0.76
C TRP A 380 -2.74 -26.74 -0.22
N SER A 381 -3.97 -26.57 -0.72
CA SER A 381 -4.84 -25.48 -0.28
C SER A 381 -5.29 -25.66 1.17
N ARG A 382 -5.57 -26.91 1.58
CA ARG A 382 -5.88 -27.25 2.97
C ARG A 382 -4.71 -26.97 3.91
N THR A 383 -3.52 -27.44 3.57
CA THR A 383 -2.32 -27.24 4.38
C THR A 383 -1.94 -25.77 4.49
N GLY A 384 -2.03 -25.02 3.39
CA GLY A 384 -1.75 -23.58 3.40
C GLY A 384 -2.75 -22.80 4.25
N THR A 385 -4.04 -23.16 4.20
CA THR A 385 -5.09 -22.54 5.02
C THR A 385 -4.87 -22.82 6.51
N LEU A 386 -4.56 -24.07 6.87
CA LEU A 386 -4.22 -24.43 8.25
C LEU A 386 -2.96 -23.71 8.73
N ALA A 387 -1.90 -23.67 7.91
CA ALA A 387 -0.67 -22.98 8.24
C ALA A 387 -0.90 -21.48 8.46
N TRP A 388 -1.67 -20.82 7.60
CA TRP A 388 -2.05 -19.41 7.78
C TRP A 388 -2.73 -19.19 9.13
N THR A 389 -3.73 -20.00 9.48
CA THR A 389 -4.45 -19.84 10.74
C THR A 389 -3.56 -20.10 11.96
N LEU A 390 -2.76 -21.17 11.95
CA LEU A 390 -1.84 -21.47 13.04
C LEU A 390 -0.82 -20.35 13.24
N LEU A 391 -0.26 -19.80 12.15
CA LEU A 391 0.72 -18.72 12.22
C LEU A 391 0.11 -17.39 12.67
N VAL A 392 -1.08 -17.02 12.20
CA VAL A 392 -1.78 -15.83 12.70
C VAL A 392 -2.11 -16.00 14.19
N SER A 393 -2.65 -17.15 14.60
CA SER A 393 -2.96 -17.39 16.01
C SER A 393 -1.70 -17.36 16.89
N ALA A 394 -0.60 -17.97 16.42
CA ALA A 394 0.68 -17.91 17.11
C ALA A 394 1.21 -16.48 17.22
N ALA A 395 1.06 -15.65 16.18
CA ALA A 395 1.49 -14.25 16.21
C ALA A 395 0.76 -13.40 17.27
N PHE A 396 -0.49 -13.75 17.63
CA PHE A 396 -1.24 -13.09 18.70
C PHE A 396 -1.02 -13.69 20.09
N LEU A 397 -0.51 -14.92 20.20
CA LEU A 397 -0.35 -15.63 21.47
C LEU A 397 1.09 -15.66 21.99
N LEU A 398 2.07 -15.58 21.09
CA LEU A 398 3.49 -15.60 21.44
C LEU A 398 4.01 -14.20 21.76
N GLU A 399 5.25 -14.13 22.22
CA GLU A 399 5.92 -12.87 22.52
C GLU A 399 5.98 -11.93 21.30
N ILE A 400 5.97 -10.61 21.58
CA ILE A 400 5.94 -9.53 20.58
C ILE A 400 7.08 -9.66 19.56
N SER A 401 8.24 -10.20 19.97
CA SER A 401 9.41 -10.46 19.11
C SER A 401 9.11 -11.38 17.93
N TYR A 402 8.13 -12.28 18.05
CA TYR A 402 7.74 -13.22 17.00
C TYR A 402 6.55 -12.75 16.16
N ALA A 403 5.82 -11.73 16.60
CA ALA A 403 4.56 -11.30 15.99
C ALA A 403 4.72 -10.90 14.50
N VAL A 404 5.75 -10.11 14.19
CA VAL A 404 6.07 -9.63 12.83
C VAL A 404 6.40 -10.79 11.87
N PRO A 405 7.44 -11.61 12.12
CA PRO A 405 7.80 -12.68 11.19
C PRO A 405 6.70 -13.74 11.05
N LEU A 406 5.99 -14.08 12.14
CA LEU A 406 4.88 -15.04 12.07
C LEU A 406 3.71 -14.53 11.24
N THR A 407 3.31 -13.27 11.43
CA THR A 407 2.23 -12.67 10.62
C THR A 407 2.62 -12.57 9.15
N PHE A 408 3.84 -12.12 8.85
CA PHE A 408 4.32 -12.08 7.48
C PHE A 408 4.32 -13.49 6.84
N LEU A 409 4.82 -14.50 7.56
CA LEU A 409 4.81 -15.89 7.08
C LEU A 409 3.39 -16.41 6.88
N ALA A 410 2.44 -16.04 7.75
CA ALA A 410 1.05 -16.42 7.60
C ALA A 410 0.47 -15.90 6.28
N TYR A 411 0.71 -14.62 5.96
CA TYR A 411 0.26 -14.03 4.70
C TYR A 411 1.04 -14.54 3.48
N ALA A 412 2.32 -14.90 3.64
CA ALA A 412 3.08 -15.60 2.61
C ALA A 412 2.45 -16.96 2.25
N CYS A 413 1.90 -17.68 3.23
CA CYS A 413 1.13 -18.91 2.99
C CYS A 413 -0.23 -18.64 2.34
N LEU A 414 -0.92 -17.57 2.74
CA LEU A 414 -2.26 -17.24 2.24
C LEU A 414 -2.26 -16.75 0.78
N MET A 415 -1.24 -16.00 0.37
CA MET A 415 -1.21 -15.34 -0.94
C MET A 415 -1.32 -16.29 -2.15
N PRO A 416 -0.56 -17.39 -2.23
CA PRO A 416 -0.72 -18.36 -3.32
C PRO A 416 -2.14 -18.93 -3.41
N LEU A 417 -2.81 -19.12 -2.26
CA LEU A 417 -4.18 -19.65 -2.18
C LEU A 417 -5.19 -18.66 -2.75
N LEU A 418 -5.05 -17.38 -2.39
CA LEU A 418 -5.90 -16.32 -2.92
C LEU A 418 -5.76 -16.19 -4.44
N VAL A 419 -4.53 -16.31 -4.96
CA VAL A 419 -4.30 -16.32 -6.41
C VAL A 419 -4.96 -17.53 -7.08
N GLU A 420 -4.84 -18.73 -6.50
CA GLU A 420 -5.55 -19.90 -7.00
C GLU A 420 -7.06 -19.69 -7.05
N HIS A 421 -7.63 -19.11 -5.99
CA HIS A 421 -9.06 -18.80 -5.91
C HIS A 421 -9.47 -17.76 -6.96
N VAL A 422 -8.63 -16.77 -7.29
CA VAL A 422 -8.91 -15.80 -8.36
C VAL A 422 -9.07 -16.51 -9.71
N TYR A 423 -8.23 -17.50 -10.00
CA TYR A 423 -8.34 -18.28 -11.23
C TYR A 423 -9.53 -19.23 -11.23
N ARG A 424 -9.90 -19.77 -10.07
CA ARG A 424 -11.04 -20.68 -9.91
C ARG A 424 -12.38 -19.95 -10.11
N TRP A 425 -12.57 -18.81 -9.48
CA TRP A 425 -13.84 -18.05 -9.49
C TRP A 425 -13.93 -17.06 -10.65
N LYS A 426 -13.08 -17.21 -11.66
CA LYS A 426 -13.17 -16.40 -12.87
C LYS A 426 -14.53 -16.68 -13.51
N PRO A 427 -15.35 -15.65 -13.80
CA PRO A 427 -16.58 -15.87 -14.55
C PRO A 427 -16.22 -16.55 -15.87
N GLU A 428 -16.86 -17.69 -16.16
CA GLU A 428 -16.88 -18.22 -17.51
C GLU A 428 -17.33 -17.05 -18.38
N ILE A 429 -16.44 -16.60 -19.28
CA ILE A 429 -16.86 -15.70 -20.33
C ILE A 429 -17.70 -16.61 -21.21
N ASN A 430 -18.98 -16.78 -20.85
CA ASN A 430 -19.97 -17.32 -21.75
C ASN A 430 -19.77 -16.53 -23.03
N GLU A 431 -19.28 -17.21 -24.06
CA GLU A 431 -19.09 -16.62 -25.37
C GLU A 431 -20.38 -15.87 -25.65
N LEU A 432 -20.29 -14.54 -25.76
CA LEU A 432 -21.43 -13.74 -26.19
C LEU A 432 -21.96 -14.48 -27.43
N PRO A 433 -23.25 -14.89 -27.45
CA PRO A 433 -23.77 -15.71 -28.53
C PRO A 433 -23.32 -15.08 -29.83
N SER A 434 -22.57 -15.85 -30.64
CA SER A 434 -22.05 -15.36 -31.90
C SER A 434 -23.22 -14.73 -32.64
N VAL A 435 -23.18 -13.41 -32.80
CA VAL A 435 -24.20 -12.69 -33.56
C VAL A 435 -24.02 -13.21 -34.99
N ALA A 436 -24.90 -14.15 -35.36
CA ALA A 436 -24.92 -14.80 -36.66
C ALA A 436 -25.43 -13.83 -37.74
#